data_AF-A0A7Y6YFW4-F1
#
_entry.id   AF-A0A7Y6YFW4-F1
#
_cell.length_a   1.000
_cell.length_b   1.000
_cell.length_c   1.000
_cell.angle_alpha   90.00
_cell.angle_beta   90.00
_cell.angle_gamma   90.00
#
_symmetry.space_group_name_H-M   'P 1'
#
loop_
_entity.id
_entity.type
_entity.pdbx_description
1 polymer ?
#
loop_
_entity_poly.entity_id
_entity_poly.type
_entity_poly.pdbx_seq_one_letter_code
_entity_poly.pdbx_strand_id
1 'polypeptide(L)'
;MSRSHDLRQWYKRIARNLPWRSTRDAYAIWLSEIILQQTRVNQGLPYFERFIEAYPTVDDLATADLDEVLKLWEGLGYYSRARNLHKGAKYISENGLPKNFEEWLKVPGVGPYTAAAVASFALDENVAVVDGNVHRVLSRVYRVEEPVNTAIGHKLIQGIADELIKDEPAAEHNQAIMELGALVCTPKAPKCEKCPWANQCEAFATGTQLKYPIKLKKTKVKEVGMSYTAVYGQRGMYVQQRSTDGIWGGLYEVHPTEPEQIDVDVANSIRNETFKVTHLLSHRKLNITIHSIELEGDEPDELSGLKLYRWKEIEQLAFPKPLRGWLDEKLLPLHDDFEG
;
A
#
# COMPACT_ATOMS: atom_id res chain seq x y z
N MET A 1 36.73 1.29 13.05
CA MET A 1 35.88 1.40 11.85
C MET A 1 34.52 1.94 12.27
N SER A 2 33.88 2.77 11.46
CA SER A 2 32.58 3.35 11.77
C SER A 2 31.47 2.27 11.72
N ARG A 3 30.36 2.48 12.44
CA ARG A 3 29.17 1.61 12.33
C ARG A 3 28.68 1.49 10.89
N SER A 4 28.71 2.60 10.15
CA SER A 4 28.31 2.65 8.75
C SER A 4 29.20 1.76 7.88
N HIS A 5 30.53 1.81 8.07
CA HIS A 5 31.46 0.95 7.34
C HIS A 5 31.15 -0.55 7.52
N ASP A 6 31.04 -1.02 8.76
CA ASP A 6 30.76 -2.44 9.06
C ASP A 6 29.43 -2.91 8.45
N LEU A 7 28.43 -2.03 8.50
CA LEU A 7 27.10 -2.27 7.94
C LEU A 7 27.15 -2.40 6.42
N ARG A 8 27.83 -1.49 5.72
CA ARG A 8 27.95 -1.52 4.25
C ARG A 8 28.72 -2.75 3.77
N GLN A 9 29.81 -3.13 4.46
CA GLN A 9 30.54 -4.37 4.15
C GLN A 9 29.69 -5.62 4.34
N TRP A 10 28.85 -5.64 5.38
CA TRP A 10 27.86 -6.70 5.55
C TRP A 10 26.82 -6.72 4.42
N TYR A 11 26.31 -5.55 4.03
CA TYR A 11 25.29 -5.41 3.00
C TYR A 11 25.73 -5.96 1.65
N LYS A 12 26.96 -5.64 1.20
CA LYS A 12 27.52 -6.13 -0.07
C LYS A 12 27.48 -7.66 -0.23
N ARG A 13 27.48 -8.42 0.87
CA ARG A 13 27.46 -9.88 0.86
C ARG A 13 26.05 -10.49 0.89
N ILE A 14 25.04 -9.73 1.31
CA ILE A 14 23.72 -10.26 1.66
C ILE A 14 22.57 -9.55 0.93
N ALA A 15 22.85 -8.45 0.23
CA ALA A 15 21.85 -7.63 -0.45
C ALA A 15 20.98 -8.50 -1.35
N ARG A 16 19.66 -8.45 -1.13
CA ARG A 16 18.71 -9.08 -2.04
C ARG A 16 18.72 -8.34 -3.38
N ASN A 17 18.68 -9.12 -4.47
CA ASN A 17 18.48 -8.59 -5.81
C ASN A 17 17.02 -8.12 -5.94
N LEU A 18 16.81 -6.81 -5.97
CA LEU A 18 15.50 -6.18 -6.12
C LEU A 18 15.58 -5.17 -7.27
N PRO A 19 14.57 -5.11 -8.17
CA PRO A 19 14.65 -4.25 -9.36
C PRO A 19 14.95 -2.78 -9.04
N TRP A 20 14.23 -2.21 -8.06
CA TRP A 20 14.38 -0.82 -7.63
C TRP A 20 15.71 -0.52 -6.91
N ARG A 21 16.53 -1.52 -6.57
CA ARG A 21 17.88 -1.31 -6.03
C ARG A 21 18.97 -1.34 -7.10
N SER A 22 18.63 -1.81 -8.30
CA SER A 22 19.58 -1.97 -9.41
C SER A 22 19.45 -0.82 -10.44
N THR A 23 18.68 0.21 -10.11
CA THR A 23 18.45 1.39 -10.96
C THR A 23 18.69 2.66 -10.16
N ARG A 24 18.95 3.75 -10.88
CA ARG A 24 18.97 5.12 -10.35
C ARG A 24 17.82 5.97 -10.88
N ASP A 25 16.90 5.35 -11.61
CA ASP A 25 15.70 6.01 -12.08
C ASP A 25 14.80 6.41 -10.90
N ALA A 26 14.66 7.72 -10.71
CA ALA A 26 13.89 8.27 -9.60
C ALA A 26 12.40 7.93 -9.71
N TYR A 27 11.86 7.76 -10.93
CA TYR A 27 10.47 7.33 -11.13
C TYR A 27 10.27 5.91 -10.62
N ALA A 28 11.11 4.96 -11.06
CA ALA A 28 11.05 3.57 -10.61
C ALA A 28 11.25 3.45 -9.09
N ILE A 29 12.23 4.16 -8.52
CA ILE A 29 12.47 4.16 -7.08
C ILE A 29 11.25 4.72 -6.33
N TRP A 30 10.72 5.88 -6.74
CA TRP A 30 9.54 6.48 -6.13
C TRP A 30 8.33 5.55 -6.17
N LEU A 31 8.03 4.95 -7.33
CA LEU A 31 6.96 3.97 -7.49
C LEU A 31 7.12 2.81 -6.50
N SER A 32 8.33 2.23 -6.40
CA SER A 32 8.61 1.13 -5.49
C SER A 32 8.37 1.52 -4.02
N GLU A 33 8.77 2.72 -3.62
CA GLU A 33 8.60 3.21 -2.26
C GLU A 33 7.11 3.41 -1.93
N ILE A 34 6.31 3.95 -2.85
CA ILE A 34 4.86 4.06 -2.65
C ILE A 34 4.20 2.68 -2.57
N ILE A 35 4.59 1.73 -3.42
CA ILE A 35 4.08 0.35 -3.39
C ILE A 35 4.41 -0.33 -2.06
N LEU A 36 5.63 -0.16 -1.55
CA LEU A 36 6.13 -0.85 -0.36
C LEU A 36 5.69 -0.22 0.97
N GLN A 37 5.07 0.96 0.96
CA GLN A 37 4.44 1.52 2.15
C GLN A 37 3.44 0.53 2.77
N GLN A 38 3.74 0.05 3.97
CA GLN A 38 2.93 -0.95 4.69
C GLN A 38 2.68 -2.25 3.91
N THR A 39 3.51 -2.55 2.92
CA THR A 39 3.39 -3.71 2.03
C THR A 39 4.70 -4.50 2.06
N ARG A 40 4.62 -5.83 2.11
CA ARG A 40 5.83 -6.67 2.11
C ARG A 40 6.42 -6.76 0.70
N VAL A 41 7.74 -6.87 0.62
CA VAL A 41 8.47 -6.97 -0.67
C VAL A 41 7.91 -8.07 -1.59
N ASN A 42 7.64 -9.27 -1.06
CA ASN A 42 7.12 -10.37 -1.86
C ASN A 42 5.70 -10.13 -2.41
N GLN A 43 4.92 -9.27 -1.75
CA GLN A 43 3.59 -8.87 -2.23
C GLN A 43 3.68 -7.68 -3.19
N GLY A 44 4.60 -6.74 -2.96
CA GLY A 44 4.75 -5.54 -3.77
C GLY A 44 5.48 -5.76 -5.09
N LEU A 45 6.43 -6.70 -5.15
CA LEU A 45 7.27 -6.94 -6.34
C LEU A 45 6.45 -7.20 -7.62
N PRO A 46 5.43 -8.10 -7.64
CA PRO A 46 4.63 -8.31 -8.84
C PRO A 46 3.84 -7.07 -9.27
N TYR A 47 3.45 -6.21 -8.34
CA TYR A 47 2.77 -4.96 -8.67
C TYR A 47 3.74 -3.95 -9.28
N PHE A 48 4.94 -3.84 -8.71
CA PHE A 48 5.98 -2.98 -9.27
C PHE A 48 6.31 -3.37 -10.72
N GLU A 49 6.48 -4.66 -10.99
CA GLU A 49 6.77 -5.17 -12.34
C GLU A 49 5.66 -4.81 -13.33
N ARG A 50 4.39 -5.07 -12.98
CA ARG A 50 3.25 -4.70 -13.84
C ARG A 50 3.09 -3.19 -14.02
N PHE A 51 3.38 -2.39 -13.00
CA PHE A 51 3.29 -0.92 -13.10
C PHE A 51 4.36 -0.36 -14.03
N ILE A 52 5.60 -0.85 -13.93
CA ILE A 52 6.68 -0.42 -14.84
C ILE A 52 6.43 -0.90 -16.27
N GLU A 53 5.84 -2.08 -16.45
CA GLU A 53 5.47 -2.58 -17.78
C GLU A 53 4.35 -1.74 -18.41
N ALA A 54 3.30 -1.42 -17.65
CA ALA A 54 2.16 -0.63 -18.14
C ALA A 54 2.51 0.86 -18.32
N TYR A 55 3.29 1.42 -17.39
CA TYR A 55 3.67 2.83 -17.37
C TYR A 55 5.20 2.94 -17.21
N PRO A 56 5.97 2.80 -18.30
CA PRO A 56 7.43 2.83 -18.24
C PRO A 56 8.00 4.18 -17.76
N THR A 57 7.29 5.28 -18.00
CA THR A 57 7.69 6.62 -17.59
C THR A 57 6.65 7.30 -16.69
N VAL A 58 7.08 8.36 -16.01
CA VAL A 58 6.17 9.19 -15.20
C VAL A 58 5.10 9.86 -16.05
N ASP A 59 5.39 10.18 -17.31
CA ASP A 59 4.44 10.81 -18.24
C ASP A 59 3.37 9.81 -18.71
N ASP A 60 3.75 8.54 -18.93
CA ASP A 60 2.78 7.47 -19.22
C ASP A 60 1.80 7.31 -18.04
N LEU A 61 2.31 7.30 -16.81
CA LEU A 61 1.47 7.23 -15.62
C LEU A 61 0.61 8.49 -15.43
N ALA A 62 1.12 9.67 -15.81
CA ALA A 62 0.40 10.94 -15.67
C ALA A 62 -0.77 11.07 -16.65
N THR A 63 -0.65 10.46 -17.83
CA THR A 63 -1.66 10.51 -18.90
C THR A 63 -2.71 9.40 -18.78
N ALA A 64 -2.44 8.37 -17.98
CA ALA A 64 -3.34 7.25 -17.74
C ALA A 64 -4.69 7.67 -17.11
N ASP A 65 -5.72 6.87 -17.39
CA ASP A 65 -6.98 7.03 -16.70
C ASP A 65 -6.87 6.53 -15.25
N LEU A 66 -7.48 7.27 -14.32
CA LEU A 66 -7.36 6.93 -12.89
C LEU A 66 -7.95 5.54 -12.59
N ASP A 67 -9.01 5.14 -13.29
CA ASP A 67 -9.65 3.84 -13.10
C ASP A 67 -8.71 2.69 -13.50
N GLU A 68 -7.93 2.85 -14.58
CA GLU A 68 -6.91 1.87 -15.00
C GLU A 68 -5.78 1.75 -13.95
N VAL A 69 -5.33 2.89 -13.41
CA VAL A 69 -4.34 2.92 -12.32
C VAL A 69 -4.87 2.22 -11.07
N LEU A 70 -6.14 2.46 -10.70
CA LEU A 70 -6.78 1.81 -9.55
C LEU A 70 -6.98 0.32 -9.77
N LYS A 71 -7.26 -0.09 -11.01
CA LYS A 71 -7.36 -1.49 -11.40
C LYS A 71 -6.02 -2.21 -11.28
N LEU A 72 -4.93 -1.60 -11.76
CA LEU A 72 -3.59 -2.18 -11.64
C LEU A 72 -3.14 -2.29 -10.17
N TRP A 73 -3.65 -1.39 -9.30
CA TRP A 73 -3.44 -1.38 -7.85
C TRP A 73 -4.37 -2.33 -7.07
N GLU A 74 -5.37 -2.92 -7.72
CA GLU A 74 -6.40 -3.73 -7.07
C GLU A 74 -5.78 -4.85 -6.23
N GLY A 75 -6.19 -4.97 -4.96
CA GLY A 75 -5.68 -5.98 -4.03
C GLY A 75 -4.47 -5.54 -3.19
N LEU A 76 -3.77 -4.46 -3.54
CA LEU A 76 -2.63 -3.95 -2.76
C LEU A 76 -3.06 -3.17 -1.51
N GLY A 77 -4.30 -2.66 -1.49
CA GLY A 77 -4.87 -1.90 -0.38
C GLY A 77 -4.31 -0.48 -0.26
N TYR A 78 -4.89 0.30 0.67
CA TYR A 78 -4.59 1.74 0.85
C TYR A 78 -4.63 2.53 -0.46
N TYR A 79 -5.76 2.50 -1.17
CA TYR A 79 -5.93 3.09 -2.51
C TYR A 79 -5.71 4.61 -2.57
N SER A 80 -5.67 5.31 -1.43
CA SER A 80 -5.20 6.70 -1.40
C SER A 80 -3.74 6.83 -1.89
N ARG A 81 -2.91 5.79 -1.72
CA ARG A 81 -1.55 5.74 -2.29
C ARG A 81 -1.57 5.79 -3.81
N ALA A 82 -2.39 4.97 -4.45
CA ALA A 82 -2.54 4.96 -5.91
C ALA A 82 -3.03 6.31 -6.45
N ARG A 83 -4.07 6.89 -5.80
CA ARG A 83 -4.59 8.20 -6.20
C ARG A 83 -3.56 9.31 -6.04
N ASN A 84 -2.81 9.30 -4.94
CA ASN A 84 -1.77 10.30 -4.72
C ASN A 84 -0.56 10.09 -5.62
N LEU A 85 -0.20 8.84 -5.92
CA LEU A 85 0.82 8.49 -6.92
C LEU A 85 0.43 9.08 -8.29
N HIS A 86 -0.81 8.86 -8.72
CA HIS A 86 -1.31 9.41 -9.99
C HIS A 86 -1.31 10.95 -10.00
N LYS A 87 -1.79 11.60 -8.92
CA LYS A 87 -1.68 13.05 -8.75
C LYS A 87 -0.23 13.54 -8.76
N GLY A 88 0.66 12.79 -8.13
CA GLY A 88 2.09 13.06 -8.12
C GLY A 88 2.72 12.95 -9.50
N ALA A 89 2.30 11.97 -10.30
CA ALA A 89 2.78 11.79 -11.66
C ALA A 89 2.37 12.97 -12.55
N LYS A 90 1.11 13.41 -12.45
CA LYS A 90 0.63 14.64 -13.12
C LYS A 90 1.43 15.87 -12.71
N TYR A 91 1.63 16.06 -11.41
CA TYR A 91 2.45 17.15 -10.90
C TYR A 91 3.88 17.13 -11.46
N ILE A 92 4.52 15.95 -11.49
CA ILE A 92 5.88 15.79 -12.03
C ILE A 92 5.92 16.02 -13.54
N SER A 93 4.94 15.53 -14.29
CA SER A 93 4.85 15.75 -15.74
C SER A 93 4.77 17.24 -16.08
N GLU A 94 4.03 18.01 -15.28
CA GLU A 94 3.89 19.46 -15.45
C GLU A 94 5.10 20.28 -14.97
N ASN A 95 5.78 19.85 -13.90
CA ASN A 95 6.81 20.65 -13.22
C ASN A 95 8.24 20.12 -13.44
N GLY A 96 8.39 18.97 -14.10
CA GLY A 96 9.63 18.24 -14.25
C GLY A 96 9.97 17.34 -13.06
N LEU A 97 10.87 16.39 -13.30
CA LEU A 97 11.34 15.45 -12.28
C LEU A 97 12.09 16.18 -11.15
N PRO A 98 11.69 15.99 -9.87
CA PRO A 98 12.33 16.64 -8.73
C PRO A 98 13.81 16.28 -8.59
N LYS A 99 14.64 17.26 -8.23
CA LYS A 99 16.12 17.17 -8.23
C LYS A 99 16.75 17.12 -6.84
N ASN A 100 15.96 17.16 -5.78
CA ASN A 100 16.42 17.09 -4.39
C ASN A 100 15.26 16.75 -3.45
N PHE A 101 15.59 16.48 -2.19
CA PHE A 101 14.65 16.20 -1.11
C PHE A 101 13.52 17.23 -1.00
N GLU A 102 13.85 18.53 -1.02
CA GLU A 102 12.88 19.62 -0.85
C GLU A 102 11.87 19.71 -2.00
N GLU A 103 12.28 19.38 -3.22
CA GLU A 103 11.37 19.29 -4.36
C GLU A 103 10.50 18.03 -4.30
N TRP A 104 11.07 16.88 -3.91
CA TRP A 104 10.29 15.65 -3.72
C TRP A 104 9.20 15.81 -2.66
N LEU A 105 9.47 16.57 -1.59
CA LEU A 105 8.51 16.84 -0.53
C LEU A 105 7.26 17.61 -1.00
N LYS A 106 7.34 18.31 -2.15
CA LYS A 106 6.20 19.04 -2.74
C LYS A 106 5.27 18.14 -3.56
N VAL A 107 5.73 16.94 -3.94
CA VAL A 107 4.95 16.02 -4.78
C VAL A 107 3.77 15.45 -3.96
N PRO A 108 2.53 15.49 -4.49
CA PRO A 108 1.36 14.92 -3.83
C PRO A 108 1.58 13.48 -3.33
N GLY A 109 1.30 13.24 -2.04
CA GLY A 109 1.46 11.93 -1.41
C GLY A 109 2.89 11.55 -1.01
N VAL A 110 3.89 12.39 -1.32
CA VAL A 110 5.27 12.18 -0.88
C VAL A 110 5.45 12.84 0.48
N GLY A 111 5.66 12.02 1.50
CA GLY A 111 6.07 12.48 2.83
C GLY A 111 7.59 12.46 3.02
N PRO A 112 8.09 12.91 4.19
CA PRO A 112 9.52 13.01 4.47
C PRO A 112 10.29 11.70 4.23
N TYR A 113 9.71 10.55 4.58
CA TYR A 113 10.31 9.25 4.34
C TYR A 113 10.56 8.99 2.83
N THR A 114 9.52 9.15 2.00
CA THR A 114 9.63 8.86 0.57
C THR A 114 10.50 9.90 -0.13
N ALA A 115 10.44 11.17 0.27
CA ALA A 115 11.34 12.20 -0.25
C ALA A 115 12.81 11.86 0.06
N ALA A 116 13.12 11.47 1.30
CA ALA A 116 14.47 11.05 1.69
C ALA A 116 14.92 9.81 0.93
N ALA A 117 14.03 8.83 0.75
CA ALA A 117 14.33 7.59 0.02
C ALA A 117 14.73 7.88 -1.42
N VAL A 118 13.92 8.65 -2.16
CA VAL A 118 14.22 8.95 -3.56
C VAL A 118 15.45 9.86 -3.68
N ALA A 119 15.55 10.90 -2.85
CA ALA A 119 16.71 11.79 -2.83
C ALA A 119 18.02 11.03 -2.54
N SER A 120 18.00 10.12 -1.56
CA SER A 120 19.17 9.32 -1.24
C SER A 120 19.50 8.30 -2.33
N PHE A 121 18.53 7.50 -2.79
CA PHE A 121 18.81 6.35 -3.68
C PHE A 121 19.02 6.74 -5.14
N ALA A 122 18.27 7.72 -5.65
CA ALA A 122 18.39 8.15 -7.05
C ALA A 122 19.44 9.25 -7.21
N LEU A 123 19.47 10.20 -6.27
CA LEU A 123 20.19 11.47 -6.42
C LEU A 123 21.48 11.56 -5.57
N ASP A 124 21.82 10.52 -4.82
CA ASP A 124 22.95 10.49 -3.86
C ASP A 124 22.92 11.63 -2.82
N GLU A 125 21.75 12.19 -2.53
CA GLU A 125 21.64 13.21 -1.50
C GLU A 125 21.93 12.60 -0.12
N ASN A 126 22.71 13.30 0.69
CA ASN A 126 23.14 12.82 2.01
C ASN A 126 22.04 13.00 3.07
N VAL A 127 20.91 12.30 2.90
CA VAL A 127 19.73 12.35 3.78
C VAL A 127 19.42 10.97 4.32
N ALA A 128 19.17 10.85 5.62
CA ALA A 128 18.90 9.55 6.24
C ALA A 128 17.45 9.11 6.02
N VAL A 129 17.28 7.83 5.72
CA VAL A 129 15.98 7.23 5.42
C VAL A 129 15.55 6.38 6.62
N VAL A 130 14.49 6.80 7.30
CA VAL A 130 14.02 6.15 8.53
C VAL A 130 12.66 5.51 8.32
N ASP A 131 12.64 4.19 8.11
CA ASP A 131 11.42 3.38 8.08
C ASP A 131 11.16 2.67 9.44
N GLY A 132 10.12 1.84 9.48
CA GLY A 132 9.81 1.03 10.67
C GLY A 132 10.89 -0.01 11.02
N ASN A 133 11.74 -0.40 10.05
CA ASN A 133 12.90 -1.27 10.30
C ASN A 133 14.02 -0.48 10.97
N VAL A 134 14.35 0.70 10.46
CA VAL A 134 15.37 1.60 11.01
C VAL A 134 15.00 2.06 12.42
N HIS A 135 13.75 2.45 12.66
CA HIS A 135 13.27 2.74 14.01
C HIS A 135 13.60 1.61 14.99
N ARG A 136 13.30 0.36 14.62
CA ARG A 136 13.57 -0.79 15.49
C ARG A 136 15.06 -1.05 15.67
N VAL A 137 15.85 -0.97 14.61
CA VAL A 137 17.30 -1.18 14.67
C VAL A 137 17.94 -0.14 15.58
N LEU A 138 17.70 1.15 15.32
CA LEU A 138 18.31 2.24 16.07
C LEU A 138 17.83 2.27 17.53
N SER A 139 16.54 2.02 17.80
CA SER A 139 16.06 1.92 19.18
C SER A 139 16.73 0.79 19.96
N ARG A 140 17.11 -0.33 19.32
CA ARG A 140 17.81 -1.43 19.99
C ARG A 140 19.29 -1.12 20.18
N VAL A 141 19.94 -0.56 19.16
CA VAL A 141 21.37 -0.23 19.21
C VAL A 141 21.65 0.80 20.30
N TYR A 142 20.82 1.83 20.40
CA TYR A 142 20.99 2.98 21.29
C TYR A 142 20.04 2.97 22.51
N ARG A 143 19.30 1.86 22.74
CA ARG A 143 18.31 1.72 23.83
C ARG A 143 17.40 2.94 24.00
N VAL A 144 16.77 3.37 22.90
CA VAL A 144 15.91 4.55 22.92
C VAL A 144 14.63 4.26 23.72
N GLU A 145 14.52 4.90 24.88
CA GLU A 145 13.37 4.78 25.80
C GLU A 145 12.17 5.65 25.37
N GLU A 146 12.39 6.65 24.52
CA GLU A 146 11.32 7.48 23.99
C GLU A 146 10.43 6.66 23.03
N PRO A 147 9.09 6.68 23.19
CA PRO A 147 8.20 5.96 22.29
C PRO A 147 8.33 6.44 20.83
N VAL A 148 8.73 5.55 19.92
CA VAL A 148 9.08 5.93 18.54
C VAL A 148 7.90 6.38 17.68
N ASN A 149 6.67 6.17 18.16
CA ASN A 149 5.45 6.63 17.49
C ASN A 149 4.96 8.00 18.01
N THR A 150 5.83 8.78 18.66
CA THR A 150 5.63 10.20 18.98
C THR A 150 6.48 11.08 18.06
N ALA A 151 6.12 12.36 17.93
CA ALA A 151 6.93 13.32 17.18
C ALA A 151 8.37 13.46 17.76
N ILE A 152 8.49 13.39 19.09
CA ILE A 152 9.78 13.46 19.79
C ILE A 152 10.62 12.21 19.48
N GLY A 153 10.04 11.02 19.60
CA GLY A 153 10.71 9.76 19.28
C GLY A 153 11.14 9.69 17.82
N HIS A 154 10.31 10.18 16.89
CA HIS A 154 10.68 10.27 15.49
C HIS A 154 11.88 11.20 15.26
N LYS A 155 11.85 12.42 15.83
CA LYS A 155 12.96 13.38 15.71
C LYS A 155 14.26 12.84 16.30
N LEU A 156 14.19 12.15 17.43
CA LEU A 156 15.36 11.54 18.07
C LEU A 156 15.98 10.46 17.20
N ILE A 157 15.18 9.53 16.67
CA ILE A 157 15.69 8.48 15.77
C ILE A 157 16.25 9.09 14.49
N GLN A 158 15.59 10.10 13.91
CA GLN A 158 16.09 10.79 12.73
C GLN A 158 17.47 11.40 12.99
N GLY A 159 17.67 12.13 14.09
CA GLY A 159 18.96 12.71 14.42
C GLY A 159 20.08 11.67 14.63
N ILE A 160 19.75 10.49 15.18
CA ILE A 160 20.70 9.38 15.26
C ILE A 160 21.07 8.87 13.86
N ALA A 161 20.08 8.74 12.97
CA ALA A 161 20.29 8.28 11.60
C ALA A 161 21.13 9.28 10.79
N ASP A 162 20.85 10.57 10.92
CA ASP A 162 21.59 11.66 10.25
C ASP A 162 23.07 11.67 10.67
N GLU A 163 23.36 11.50 11.97
CA GLU A 163 24.74 11.45 12.46
C GLU A 163 25.51 10.22 11.94
N LEU A 164 24.83 9.09 11.72
CA LEU A 164 25.46 7.87 11.18
C LEU A 164 25.92 8.00 9.73
N ILE A 165 25.35 8.94 8.97
CA ILE A 165 25.65 9.16 7.54
C ILE A 165 26.45 10.44 7.27
N LYS A 166 26.71 11.27 8.29
CA LYS A 166 27.34 12.58 8.14
C LYS A 166 28.58 12.61 7.24
N ASP A 167 29.46 11.61 7.38
CA ASP A 167 30.71 11.47 6.62
C ASP A 167 30.73 10.19 5.75
N GLU A 168 29.56 9.63 5.41
CA GLU A 168 29.44 8.32 4.77
C GLU A 168 28.46 8.34 3.57
N PRO A 169 28.58 7.42 2.61
CA PRO A 169 27.62 7.32 1.50
C PRO A 169 26.21 6.94 2.00
N ALA A 170 25.28 7.90 2.01
CA ALA A 170 23.92 7.70 2.51
C ALA A 170 23.16 6.59 1.80
N ALA A 171 23.19 6.54 0.46
CA ALA A 171 22.39 5.61 -0.33
C ALA A 171 22.63 4.14 0.10
N GLU A 172 23.91 3.74 0.14
CA GLU A 172 24.30 2.38 0.53
C GLU A 172 24.03 2.14 2.02
N HIS A 173 24.29 3.12 2.90
CA HIS A 173 23.99 3.01 4.33
C HIS A 173 22.50 2.78 4.58
N ASN A 174 21.64 3.62 4.01
CA ASN A 174 20.20 3.61 4.16
C ASN A 174 19.61 2.26 3.69
N GLN A 175 20.02 1.77 2.52
CA GLN A 175 19.61 0.44 2.07
C GLN A 175 20.09 -0.67 3.01
N ALA A 176 21.34 -0.58 3.49
CA ALA A 176 21.92 -1.56 4.36
C ALA A 176 21.23 -1.64 5.74
N ILE A 177 20.88 -0.52 6.35
CA ILE A 177 20.22 -0.49 7.66
C ILE A 177 18.77 -0.98 7.57
N MET A 178 18.06 -0.65 6.49
CA MET A 178 16.74 -1.21 6.20
C MET A 178 16.82 -2.73 6.02
N GLU A 179 17.83 -3.22 5.27
CA GLU A 179 18.07 -4.65 5.07
C GLU A 179 18.41 -5.38 6.38
N LEU A 180 19.21 -4.75 7.23
CA LEU A 180 19.56 -5.26 8.56
C LEU A 180 18.30 -5.47 9.40
N GLY A 181 17.41 -4.48 9.43
CA GLY A 181 16.14 -4.59 10.14
C GLY A 181 15.23 -5.66 9.55
N ALA A 182 15.20 -5.81 8.22
CA ALA A 182 14.37 -6.79 7.53
C ALA A 182 14.82 -8.24 7.77
N LEU A 183 16.12 -8.53 7.69
CA LEU A 183 16.64 -9.91 7.65
C LEU A 183 17.21 -10.43 8.98
N VAL A 184 17.76 -9.53 9.80
CA VAL A 184 18.54 -9.89 11.00
C VAL A 184 17.88 -9.37 12.25
N CYS A 185 17.72 -8.06 12.37
CA CYS A 185 17.14 -7.40 13.55
C CYS A 185 15.61 -7.43 13.47
N THR A 186 15.04 -8.63 13.37
CA THR A 186 13.58 -8.83 13.18
C THR A 186 12.78 -8.53 14.46
N PRO A 187 11.45 -8.28 14.36
CA PRO A 187 10.65 -7.91 15.53
C PRO A 187 10.63 -8.94 16.66
N LYS A 188 10.48 -10.23 16.33
CA LYS A 188 10.23 -11.29 17.33
C LYS A 188 11.46 -12.14 17.68
N ALA A 189 12.30 -12.42 16.70
CA ALA A 189 13.45 -13.32 16.86
C ALA A 189 14.66 -12.72 16.12
N PRO A 190 15.28 -11.66 16.67
CA PRO A 190 16.45 -11.06 16.05
C PRO A 190 17.64 -12.02 16.11
N LYS A 191 18.37 -12.16 15.00
CA LYS A 191 19.55 -13.02 14.84
C LYS A 191 20.81 -12.25 15.25
N CYS A 192 20.89 -11.86 16.53
CA CYS A 192 21.91 -10.94 17.02
C CYS A 192 23.34 -11.44 16.80
N GLU A 193 23.57 -12.74 16.85
CA GLU A 193 24.84 -13.41 16.56
C GLU A 193 25.32 -13.23 15.11
N LYS A 194 24.41 -12.91 14.18
CA LYS A 194 24.70 -12.62 12.77
C LYS A 194 24.70 -11.11 12.46
N CYS A 195 24.49 -10.26 13.46
CA CYS A 195 24.37 -8.83 13.29
C CYS A 195 25.76 -8.17 13.19
N PRO A 196 26.06 -7.36 12.16
CA PRO A 196 27.31 -6.60 12.07
C PRO A 196 27.49 -5.61 13.22
N TRP A 197 26.40 -5.22 13.90
CA TRP A 197 26.42 -4.30 15.04
C TRP A 197 26.28 -4.99 16.40
N ALA A 198 26.41 -6.32 16.49
CA ALA A 198 26.21 -7.06 17.74
C ALA A 198 27.04 -6.48 18.91
N ASN A 199 28.34 -6.29 18.71
CA ASN A 199 29.27 -5.76 19.72
C ASN A 199 29.04 -4.28 20.06
N GLN A 200 28.18 -3.60 19.30
CA GLN A 200 27.91 -2.18 19.43
C GLN A 200 26.45 -1.91 19.82
N CYS A 201 25.67 -2.96 20.11
CA CYS A 201 24.24 -2.89 20.38
C CYS A 201 23.98 -3.01 21.88
N GLU A 202 23.54 -1.91 22.48
CA GLU A 202 23.29 -1.85 23.93
C GLU A 202 22.16 -2.80 24.38
N ALA A 203 21.12 -2.98 23.57
CA ALA A 203 20.06 -3.92 23.88
C ALA A 203 20.53 -5.39 23.79
N PHE A 204 21.50 -5.71 22.92
CA PHE A 204 22.09 -7.05 22.88
C PHE A 204 22.96 -7.32 24.10
N ALA A 205 23.81 -6.36 24.46
CA ALA A 205 24.67 -6.44 25.65
C ALA A 205 23.89 -6.69 26.95
N THR A 206 22.62 -6.25 27.01
CA THR A 206 21.75 -6.37 28.18
C THR A 206 20.61 -7.39 28.01
N GLY A 207 20.51 -8.07 26.87
CA GLY A 207 19.42 -9.02 26.60
C GLY A 207 18.01 -8.39 26.56
N THR A 208 17.88 -7.12 26.17
CA THR A 208 16.63 -6.34 26.23
C THR A 208 16.02 -6.00 24.85
N GLN A 209 16.49 -6.60 23.76
CA GLN A 209 16.10 -6.27 22.38
C GLN A 209 14.59 -6.31 22.13
N LEU A 210 13.87 -7.22 22.79
CA LEU A 210 12.41 -7.37 22.63
C LEU A 210 11.60 -6.26 23.31
N LYS A 211 12.23 -5.45 24.18
CA LYS A 211 11.60 -4.25 24.76
C LYS A 211 11.52 -3.09 23.77
N TYR A 212 12.38 -3.08 22.75
CA TYR A 212 12.51 -1.99 21.78
C TYR A 212 12.00 -2.38 20.38
N PRO A 213 11.41 -1.43 19.64
CA PRO A 213 11.17 -0.05 20.04
C PRO A 213 9.95 0.07 20.98
N ILE A 214 10.01 1.02 21.90
CA ILE A 214 8.87 1.37 22.75
C ILE A 214 7.82 2.07 21.88
N LYS A 215 6.55 1.71 22.06
CA LYS A 215 5.41 2.32 21.35
C LYS A 215 4.27 2.59 22.32
N LEU A 216 3.61 3.73 22.18
CA LEU A 216 2.33 3.98 22.83
C LEU A 216 1.27 3.00 22.31
N LYS A 217 0.33 2.60 23.18
CA LYS A 217 -0.71 1.60 22.86
C LYS A 217 -1.55 2.03 21.66
N LYS A 218 -1.90 1.06 20.80
CA LYS A 218 -2.78 1.27 19.63
C LYS A 218 -4.21 1.56 20.07
N THR A 219 -4.89 2.42 19.30
CA THR A 219 -6.34 2.65 19.36
C THR A 219 -7.10 1.34 19.19
N LYS A 220 -8.19 1.15 19.95
CA LYS A 220 -9.07 -0.03 19.83
C LYS A 220 -9.63 -0.15 18.41
N VAL A 221 -9.61 -1.36 17.85
CA VAL A 221 -10.25 -1.66 16.56
C VAL A 221 -11.76 -1.52 16.72
N LYS A 222 -12.41 -0.72 15.86
CA LYS A 222 -13.87 -0.55 15.86
C LYS A 222 -14.52 -1.59 14.94
N GLU A 223 -15.58 -2.26 15.42
CA GLU A 223 -16.40 -3.11 14.56
C GLU A 223 -17.45 -2.25 13.82
N VAL A 224 -17.63 -2.51 12.52
CA VAL A 224 -18.56 -1.78 11.65
C VAL A 224 -19.31 -2.80 10.79
N GLY A 225 -20.65 -2.78 10.83
CA GLY A 225 -21.50 -3.54 9.91
C GLY A 225 -21.71 -2.78 8.61
N MET A 226 -21.75 -3.49 7.48
CA MET A 226 -22.08 -2.96 6.16
C MET A 226 -22.99 -3.96 5.44
N SER A 227 -24.04 -3.46 4.79
CA SER A 227 -24.89 -4.27 3.91
C SER A 227 -24.82 -3.72 2.49
N TYR A 228 -24.90 -4.63 1.54
CA TYR A 228 -24.83 -4.40 0.12
C TYR A 228 -25.91 -5.20 -0.59
N THR A 229 -26.49 -4.64 -1.64
CA THR A 229 -27.40 -5.31 -2.56
C THR A 229 -26.85 -5.18 -3.97
N ALA A 230 -26.51 -6.31 -4.56
CA ALA A 230 -26.10 -6.41 -5.95
C ALA A 230 -27.32 -6.74 -6.81
N VAL A 231 -27.60 -5.89 -7.78
CA VAL A 231 -28.61 -6.14 -8.81
C VAL A 231 -27.90 -6.43 -10.11
N TYR A 232 -28.27 -7.50 -10.79
CA TYR A 232 -27.68 -7.93 -12.05
C TYR A 232 -28.69 -8.65 -12.93
N GLY A 233 -28.37 -8.81 -14.21
CA GLY A 233 -29.17 -9.53 -15.19
C GLY A 233 -28.28 -10.22 -16.22
N GLN A 234 -28.83 -10.52 -17.39
CA GLN A 234 -28.06 -11.16 -18.47
C GLN A 234 -27.03 -10.21 -19.06
N ARG A 235 -27.34 -8.91 -19.19
CA ARG A 235 -26.41 -7.95 -19.82
C ARG A 235 -25.26 -7.56 -18.90
N GLY A 236 -25.49 -7.50 -17.59
CA GLY A 236 -24.49 -7.00 -16.65
C GLY A 236 -24.97 -6.77 -15.22
N MET A 237 -24.26 -5.91 -14.50
CA MET A 237 -24.50 -5.58 -13.10
C MET A 237 -24.56 -4.08 -12.86
N TYR A 238 -25.44 -3.66 -11.96
CA TYR A 238 -25.57 -2.27 -11.53
C TYR A 238 -24.52 -1.93 -10.48
N VAL A 239 -23.69 -0.92 -10.77
CA VAL A 239 -22.64 -0.46 -9.86
C VAL A 239 -22.51 1.06 -9.87
N GLN A 240 -21.87 1.57 -8.83
CA GLN A 240 -21.50 2.98 -8.70
C GLN A 240 -20.04 3.11 -8.30
N GLN A 241 -19.42 4.24 -8.65
CA GLN A 241 -18.10 4.60 -8.15
C GLN A 241 -18.23 5.35 -6.81
N ARG A 242 -17.50 4.90 -5.79
CA ARG A 242 -17.45 5.54 -4.47
C ARG A 242 -16.82 6.93 -4.58
N SER A 243 -17.33 7.87 -3.79
CA SER A 243 -16.64 9.15 -3.58
C SER A 243 -15.19 8.92 -3.14
N THR A 244 -14.29 9.87 -3.39
CA THR A 244 -12.87 9.72 -3.04
C THR A 244 -12.60 9.76 -1.53
N ASP A 245 -13.62 10.06 -0.73
CA ASP A 245 -13.56 10.20 0.72
C ASP A 245 -13.81 8.87 1.44
N GLY A 246 -13.16 8.70 2.58
CA GLY A 246 -13.34 7.52 3.42
C GLY A 246 -12.69 6.24 2.87
N ILE A 247 -13.25 5.09 3.26
CA ILE A 247 -12.70 3.78 2.86
C ILE A 247 -13.01 3.50 1.39
N TRP A 248 -12.05 2.88 0.71
CA TRP A 248 -12.17 2.44 -0.69
C TRP A 248 -12.57 3.54 -1.67
N GLY A 249 -12.26 4.80 -1.36
CA GLY A 249 -12.70 5.91 -2.20
C GLY A 249 -12.17 5.81 -3.64
N GLY A 250 -13.01 6.08 -4.63
CA GLY A 250 -12.74 5.91 -6.05
C GLY A 250 -12.88 4.48 -6.58
N LEU A 251 -13.15 3.47 -5.73
CA LEU A 251 -13.45 2.12 -6.19
C LEU A 251 -14.93 1.95 -6.52
N TYR A 252 -15.24 0.96 -7.33
CA TYR A 252 -16.61 0.57 -7.64
C TYR A 252 -17.20 -0.29 -6.53
N GLU A 253 -18.51 -0.15 -6.35
CA GLU A 253 -19.30 -0.97 -5.45
C GLU A 253 -20.69 -1.21 -5.99
N VAL A 254 -21.33 -2.27 -5.50
CA VAL A 254 -22.77 -2.49 -5.64
C VAL A 254 -23.53 -1.62 -4.63
N HIS A 255 -24.85 -1.61 -4.70
CA HIS A 255 -25.68 -0.68 -3.92
C HIS A 255 -25.45 -0.88 -2.40
N PRO A 256 -25.04 0.15 -1.63
CA PRO A 256 -24.70 0.01 -0.21
C PRO A 256 -25.94 0.05 0.70
N THR A 257 -26.94 -0.77 0.40
CA THR A 257 -28.22 -0.84 1.11
C THR A 257 -28.67 -2.28 1.33
N GLU A 258 -29.69 -2.42 2.17
CA GLU A 258 -30.47 -3.66 2.27
C GLU A 258 -31.38 -3.84 1.04
N PRO A 259 -31.80 -5.08 0.71
CA PRO A 259 -32.61 -5.38 -0.47
C PRO A 259 -33.94 -4.63 -0.53
N GLU A 260 -34.57 -4.38 0.63
CA GLU A 260 -35.87 -3.73 0.72
C GLU A 260 -35.84 -2.24 0.32
N GLN A 261 -34.64 -1.69 0.15
CA GLN A 261 -34.44 -0.28 -0.24
C GLN A 261 -34.23 -0.12 -1.76
N ILE A 262 -34.15 -1.21 -2.52
CA ILE A 262 -34.06 -1.18 -3.97
C ILE A 262 -35.47 -1.14 -4.56
N ASP A 263 -35.75 -0.11 -5.35
CA ASP A 263 -37.02 0.06 -6.06
C ASP A 263 -37.05 -0.77 -7.35
N VAL A 264 -37.10 -2.09 -7.17
CA VAL A 264 -37.37 -3.05 -8.24
C VAL A 264 -38.74 -3.67 -7.98
N ASP A 265 -39.48 -4.01 -9.03
CA ASP A 265 -40.71 -4.79 -8.88
C ASP A 265 -40.32 -6.21 -8.42
N VAL A 266 -40.17 -6.37 -7.11
CA VAL A 266 -39.59 -7.52 -6.39
C VAL A 266 -40.39 -8.82 -6.60
N ALA A 267 -41.49 -8.76 -7.37
CA ALA A 267 -42.48 -9.81 -7.44
C ALA A 267 -42.06 -11.08 -8.19
N ASN A 268 -41.04 -11.07 -9.08
CA ASN A 268 -40.79 -12.24 -9.94
C ASN A 268 -39.37 -12.79 -10.08
N SER A 269 -38.31 -12.22 -9.48
CA SER A 269 -36.97 -12.80 -9.67
C SER A 269 -36.04 -12.52 -8.49
N ILE A 270 -36.16 -13.31 -7.42
CA ILE A 270 -35.24 -13.22 -6.28
C ILE A 270 -34.55 -14.56 -6.06
N ARG A 271 -33.30 -14.67 -6.53
CA ARG A 271 -32.33 -15.58 -5.92
C ARG A 271 -31.64 -14.84 -4.78
N ASN A 272 -32.27 -14.82 -3.60
CA ASN A 272 -31.75 -14.17 -2.40
C ASN A 272 -30.57 -14.98 -1.82
N GLU A 273 -29.44 -14.96 -2.52
CA GLU A 273 -28.20 -15.48 -1.97
C GLU A 273 -27.54 -14.40 -1.11
N THR A 274 -27.26 -14.76 0.15
CA THR A 274 -26.61 -13.88 1.10
C THR A 274 -25.18 -14.35 1.33
N PHE A 275 -24.22 -13.50 0.97
CA PHE A 275 -22.80 -13.73 1.25
C PHE A 275 -22.36 -12.89 2.45
N LYS A 276 -21.64 -13.52 3.39
CA LYS A 276 -21.13 -12.83 4.59
C LYS A 276 -19.62 -12.95 4.65
N VAL A 277 -18.95 -11.81 4.79
CA VAL A 277 -17.48 -11.76 4.88
C VAL A 277 -17.03 -10.76 5.94
N THR A 278 -16.03 -11.15 6.73
CA THR A 278 -15.33 -10.24 7.63
C THR A 278 -14.07 -9.73 6.95
N HIS A 279 -13.94 -8.41 6.84
CA HIS A 279 -12.75 -7.76 6.27
C HIS A 279 -12.02 -6.92 7.34
N LEU A 280 -10.73 -7.17 7.52
CA LEU A 280 -9.90 -6.48 8.51
C LEU A 280 -9.13 -5.33 7.88
N LEU A 281 -9.38 -4.12 8.39
CA LEU A 281 -8.57 -2.92 8.16
C LEU A 281 -7.69 -2.64 9.39
N SER A 282 -6.73 -1.73 9.28
CA SER A 282 -5.79 -1.41 10.38
C SER A 282 -6.47 -0.96 11.68
N HIS A 283 -7.61 -0.29 11.57
CA HIS A 283 -8.35 0.30 12.70
C HIS A 283 -9.83 -0.11 12.74
N ARG A 284 -10.29 -0.93 11.78
CA ARG A 284 -11.69 -1.35 11.69
C ARG A 284 -11.80 -2.82 11.33
N LYS A 285 -12.78 -3.50 11.89
CA LYS A 285 -13.23 -4.82 11.44
C LYS A 285 -14.60 -4.64 10.80
N LEU A 286 -14.67 -4.85 9.49
CA LEU A 286 -15.89 -4.73 8.71
C LEU A 286 -16.57 -6.10 8.70
N ASN A 287 -17.85 -6.14 9.09
CA ASN A 287 -18.71 -7.29 8.90
C ASN A 287 -19.65 -6.95 7.74
N ILE A 288 -19.43 -7.58 6.59
CA ILE A 288 -20.07 -7.23 5.33
C ILE A 288 -21.06 -8.33 4.97
N THR A 289 -22.28 -7.93 4.67
CA THR A 289 -23.31 -8.79 4.07
C THR A 289 -23.57 -8.30 2.64
N ILE A 290 -23.64 -9.22 1.69
CA ILE A 290 -23.97 -8.93 0.29
C ILE A 290 -25.18 -9.78 -0.09
N HIS A 291 -26.23 -9.11 -0.52
CA HIS A 291 -27.43 -9.69 -1.08
C HIS A 291 -27.38 -9.59 -2.60
N SER A 292 -28.00 -10.54 -3.29
CA SER A 292 -27.97 -10.64 -4.74
C SER A 292 -29.40 -10.69 -5.28
N ILE A 293 -29.70 -9.91 -6.33
CA ILE A 293 -30.99 -9.85 -7.02
C ILE A 293 -30.70 -10.01 -8.51
N GLU A 294 -31.26 -11.05 -9.11
CA GLU A 294 -31.16 -11.33 -10.55
C GLU A 294 -32.45 -10.84 -11.23
N LEU A 295 -32.35 -9.98 -12.23
CA LEU A 295 -33.49 -9.49 -13.01
C LEU A 295 -33.82 -10.45 -14.14
N GLU A 296 -35.07 -10.94 -14.20
CA GLU A 296 -35.59 -11.63 -15.38
C GLU A 296 -36.43 -10.65 -16.22
N GLY A 297 -35.80 -9.98 -17.20
CA GLY A 297 -36.53 -9.12 -18.14
C GLY A 297 -35.83 -7.80 -18.45
N ASP A 298 -36.52 -6.69 -18.19
CA ASP A 298 -36.01 -5.36 -18.53
C ASP A 298 -34.79 -5.00 -17.66
N GLU A 299 -33.74 -4.54 -18.33
CA GLU A 299 -32.48 -4.13 -17.72
C GLU A 299 -32.23 -2.67 -18.11
N PRO A 300 -32.88 -1.69 -17.44
CA PRO A 300 -32.69 -0.28 -17.77
C PRO A 300 -31.23 0.12 -17.56
N ASP A 301 -30.75 1.13 -18.29
CA ASP A 301 -29.35 1.55 -18.18
C ASP A 301 -29.01 2.19 -16.81
N GLU A 302 -30.03 2.60 -16.05
CA GLU A 302 -29.91 3.11 -14.68
C GLU A 302 -31.00 2.51 -13.79
N LEU A 303 -30.64 2.14 -12.55
CA LEU A 303 -31.54 1.59 -11.56
C LEU A 303 -31.13 2.08 -10.17
N SER A 304 -32.06 2.72 -9.44
CA SER A 304 -31.82 3.27 -8.10
C SER A 304 -30.57 4.18 -8.01
N GLY A 305 -30.25 4.90 -9.08
CA GLY A 305 -29.05 5.78 -9.16
C GLY A 305 -27.74 5.06 -9.50
N LEU A 306 -27.76 3.75 -9.74
CA LEU A 306 -26.62 2.96 -10.22
C LEU A 306 -26.71 2.75 -11.72
N LYS A 307 -25.57 2.70 -12.38
CA LYS A 307 -25.49 2.46 -13.83
C LYS A 307 -25.26 0.98 -14.11
N LEU A 308 -25.87 0.48 -15.17
CA LEU A 308 -25.61 -0.85 -15.69
C LEU A 308 -24.26 -0.89 -16.40
N TYR A 309 -23.39 -1.81 -15.97
CA TYR A 309 -22.14 -2.13 -16.65
C TYR A 309 -22.19 -3.58 -17.13
N ARG A 310 -21.76 -3.82 -18.37
CA ARG A 310 -21.71 -5.16 -18.95
C ARG A 310 -20.70 -6.03 -18.21
N TRP A 311 -20.87 -7.35 -18.25
CA TRP A 311 -19.97 -8.29 -17.58
C TRP A 311 -18.49 -8.07 -17.92
N LYS A 312 -18.15 -7.87 -19.21
CA LYS A 312 -16.79 -7.53 -19.65
C LYS A 312 -16.25 -6.24 -19.05
N GLU A 313 -17.11 -5.23 -18.86
CA GLU A 313 -16.72 -3.96 -18.27
C GLU A 313 -16.48 -4.12 -16.77
N ILE A 314 -17.33 -4.89 -16.07
CA ILE A 314 -17.20 -5.21 -14.63
C ILE A 314 -15.83 -5.83 -14.30
N GLU A 315 -15.28 -6.68 -15.19
CA GLU A 315 -13.95 -7.26 -14.99
C GLU A 315 -12.83 -6.20 -14.96
N GLN A 316 -13.01 -5.10 -15.67
CA GLN A 316 -12.03 -4.01 -15.75
C GLN A 316 -12.17 -3.00 -14.60
N LEU A 317 -13.31 -2.98 -13.91
CA LEU A 317 -13.52 -2.11 -12.77
C LEU A 317 -12.74 -2.61 -11.54
N ALA A 318 -12.28 -1.65 -10.74
CA ALA A 318 -11.56 -1.90 -9.50
C ALA A 318 -12.53 -1.95 -8.31
N PHE A 319 -12.61 -3.09 -7.63
CA PHE A 319 -13.47 -3.28 -6.47
C PHE A 319 -12.65 -3.44 -5.19
N PRO A 320 -13.25 -3.12 -4.02
CA PRO A 320 -12.71 -3.55 -2.75
C PRO A 320 -12.52 -5.06 -2.71
N LYS A 321 -11.40 -5.53 -2.14
CA LYS A 321 -11.11 -6.97 -1.97
C LYS A 321 -12.32 -7.85 -1.55
N PRO A 322 -13.16 -7.49 -0.55
CA PRO A 322 -14.30 -8.32 -0.19
C PRO A 322 -15.37 -8.41 -1.29
N LEU A 323 -15.64 -7.31 -2.02
CA LEU A 323 -16.58 -7.32 -3.14
C LEU A 323 -15.99 -8.04 -4.35
N ARG A 324 -14.71 -7.81 -4.66
CA ARG A 324 -14.00 -8.50 -5.74
C ARG A 324 -14.00 -10.01 -5.53
N GLY A 325 -13.66 -10.46 -4.31
CA GLY A 325 -13.66 -11.88 -3.98
C GLY A 325 -15.05 -12.52 -4.05
N TRP A 326 -16.11 -11.78 -3.67
CA TRP A 326 -17.48 -12.25 -3.85
C TRP A 326 -17.86 -12.36 -5.33
N LEU A 327 -17.56 -11.35 -6.15
CA LEU A 327 -17.83 -11.37 -7.59
C LEU A 327 -17.12 -12.55 -8.28
N ASP A 328 -15.83 -12.75 -7.99
CA ASP A 328 -15.02 -13.82 -8.60
C ASP A 328 -15.51 -15.22 -8.18
N GLU A 329 -16.00 -15.37 -6.96
CA GLU A 329 -16.44 -16.66 -6.42
C GLU A 329 -17.89 -16.99 -6.80
N LYS A 330 -18.77 -16.00 -6.82
CA LYS A 330 -20.22 -16.21 -6.87
C LYS A 330 -20.87 -15.82 -8.19
N LEU A 331 -20.32 -14.83 -8.89
CA LEU A 331 -21.09 -14.14 -9.91
C LEU A 331 -20.45 -14.22 -11.30
N LEU A 332 -19.17 -13.88 -11.46
CA LEU A 332 -18.51 -14.01 -12.77
C LEU A 332 -18.56 -15.43 -13.35
N PRO A 333 -18.35 -16.52 -12.59
CA PRO A 333 -18.41 -17.88 -13.14
C PRO A 333 -19.78 -18.28 -13.68
N LEU A 334 -20.86 -17.61 -13.25
CA LEU A 334 -22.21 -17.85 -13.77
C LEU A 334 -22.42 -17.20 -15.13
N HIS A 335 -21.58 -16.24 -15.48
CA HIS A 335 -21.73 -15.42 -16.68
C HIS A 335 -20.61 -15.58 -17.72
N ASP A 336 -19.60 -16.43 -17.44
CA ASP A 336 -18.55 -16.82 -18.38
C ASP A 336 -19.09 -17.48 -19.67
N ASP A 337 -20.28 -18.09 -19.61
CA ASP A 337 -20.90 -18.85 -20.73
C ASP A 337 -21.86 -18.02 -21.61
N PHE A 338 -22.14 -16.74 -21.33
CA PHE A 338 -23.04 -15.92 -22.17
C PHE A 338 -22.36 -15.37 -23.46
N GLU A 339 -21.22 -15.95 -23.85
CA GLU A 339 -20.45 -15.61 -25.05
C GLU A 339 -20.50 -16.69 -26.13
N GLY A 340 -21.72 -17.05 -26.54
CA GLY A 340 -22.02 -17.68 -27.83
C GLY A 340 -22.57 -16.69 -28.83
#